data_AF-A0AAD4J0L3-F1
#
_entry.id   AF-A0AAD4J0L3-F1
#
_cell.length_a   1.000
_cell.length_b   1.000
_cell.length_c   1.000
_cell.angle_alpha   90.00
_cell.angle_beta   90.00
_cell.angle_gamma   90.00
#
_symmetry.space_group_name_H-M   'P 1'
#
loop_
_entity.id
_entity.type
_entity.pdbx_description
1 polymer ?
#
loop_
_entity_poly.entity_id
_entity_poly.type
_entity_poly.pdbx_seq_one_letter_code
_entity_poly.pdbx_strand_id
1 'polypeptide(L)'
;MDEVRTTTRMMYLSSWTLCKARCPNLNLTNLIDIINSSSPDEKISCVIADITMGWISETAGKMGAEFVVFSPPSAAALAVISHIPKLLEKGIPDQNVNIIDYYG
;
A
#
# COMPACT_ATOMS: atom_id res chain seq x y z
N MET A 1 -6.80 -21.98 -2.61
CA MET A 1 -5.74 -21.48 -1.69
C MET A 1 -4.81 -20.48 -2.40
N ASP A 2 -4.37 -20.73 -3.64
CA ASP A 2 -3.58 -19.75 -4.42
C ASP A 2 -4.35 -18.50 -4.87
N GLU A 3 -5.66 -18.63 -5.11
CA GLU A 3 -6.50 -17.51 -5.55
C GLU A 3 -6.69 -16.44 -4.46
N VAL A 4 -6.84 -16.85 -3.18
CA VAL A 4 -7.02 -15.91 -2.05
C VAL A 4 -5.71 -15.23 -1.66
N ARG A 5 -4.59 -15.96 -1.72
CA ARG A 5 -3.24 -15.39 -1.59
C ARG A 5 -2.95 -14.39 -2.71
N THR A 6 -3.41 -14.70 -3.92
CA THR A 6 -3.39 -13.78 -5.07
C THR A 6 -4.28 -12.57 -4.80
N THR A 7 -5.48 -12.73 -4.23
CA THR A 7 -6.45 -11.63 -3.99
C THR A 7 -6.03 -10.64 -2.90
N THR A 8 -5.40 -11.06 -1.79
CA THR A 8 -4.83 -10.10 -0.83
C THR A 8 -3.59 -9.41 -1.40
N ARG A 9 -2.76 -10.15 -2.15
CA ARG A 9 -1.76 -9.52 -3.01
C ARG A 9 -2.43 -8.58 -4.00
N MET A 10 -3.61 -8.87 -4.53
CA MET A 10 -4.33 -8.02 -5.50
C MET A 10 -5.02 -6.82 -4.87
N MET A 11 -5.49 -6.85 -3.63
CA MET A 11 -6.08 -5.66 -2.99
C MET A 11 -5.00 -4.59 -2.78
N TYR A 12 -3.83 -5.06 -2.36
CA TYR A 12 -2.64 -4.24 -2.32
C TYR A 12 -2.11 -3.93 -3.73
N LEU A 13 -1.91 -4.90 -4.63
CA LEU A 13 -1.40 -4.70 -6.01
C LEU A 13 -2.32 -3.86 -6.88
N SER A 14 -3.64 -3.92 -6.73
CA SER A 14 -4.59 -3.07 -7.47
C SER A 14 -4.51 -1.65 -6.98
N SER A 15 -4.47 -1.41 -5.66
CA SER A 15 -4.19 -0.08 -5.11
C SER A 15 -2.78 0.40 -5.46
N TRP A 16 -1.79 -0.49 -5.54
CA TRP A 16 -0.40 -0.18 -5.93
C TRP A 16 -0.29 0.13 -7.43
N THR A 17 -0.98 -0.62 -8.29
CA THR A 17 -1.03 -0.40 -9.74
C THR A 17 -1.83 0.85 -10.03
N LEU A 18 -2.90 1.11 -9.28
CA LEU A 18 -3.66 2.35 -9.35
C LEU A 18 -2.83 3.54 -8.85
N CYS A 19 -2.09 3.45 -7.74
CA CYS A 19 -1.19 4.52 -7.30
C CYS A 19 -0.08 4.79 -8.32
N LYS A 20 0.52 3.73 -8.89
CA LYS A 20 1.54 3.86 -9.95
C LYS A 20 0.95 4.43 -11.24
N ALA A 21 -0.25 4.03 -11.63
CA ALA A 21 -0.97 4.52 -12.80
C ALA A 21 -1.57 5.92 -12.60
N ARG A 22 -1.84 6.33 -11.34
CA ARG A 22 -2.37 7.66 -10.98
C ARG A 22 -1.28 8.72 -10.98
N CYS A 23 -0.02 8.32 -10.80
CA CYS A 23 1.14 9.19 -10.92
C CYS A 23 2.09 8.70 -12.03
N PRO A 24 1.64 8.59 -13.30
CA PRO A 24 2.41 7.98 -14.37
C PRO A 24 3.67 8.80 -14.75
N ASN A 25 3.71 10.08 -14.36
CA ASN A 25 4.80 11.01 -14.62
C ASN A 25 5.69 11.27 -13.41
N LEU A 26 5.43 10.63 -12.26
CA LEU A 26 6.27 10.83 -11.08
C LEU A 26 7.58 10.06 -11.24
N ASN A 27 8.57 10.70 -11.87
CA ASN A 27 9.93 10.22 -11.90
C ASN A 27 10.66 10.76 -10.66
N LEU A 28 10.65 9.97 -9.58
CA LEU A 28 11.29 10.34 -8.32
C LEU A 28 12.79 10.65 -8.52
N THR A 29 13.48 9.90 -9.38
CA THR A 29 14.88 10.14 -9.71
C THR A 29 15.09 11.55 -10.23
N ASN A 30 14.31 11.95 -11.24
CA ASN A 30 14.40 13.27 -11.86
C ASN A 30 14.11 14.39 -10.85
N LEU A 31 13.11 14.20 -9.97
CA LEU A 31 12.81 15.19 -8.93
C LEU A 31 13.96 15.33 -7.93
N ILE A 32 14.54 14.22 -7.48
CA ILE A 32 15.68 14.25 -6.57
C ILE A 32 16.89 14.90 -7.25
N ASP A 33 17.14 14.58 -8.52
CA ASP A 33 18.22 15.18 -9.31
C ASP A 33 18.07 16.70 -9.45
N ILE A 34 16.87 17.18 -9.81
CA ILE A 34 16.58 18.60 -9.96
C ILE A 34 16.81 19.34 -8.63
N ILE A 35 16.31 18.78 -7.52
CA ILE A 35 16.44 19.42 -6.21
C ILE A 35 17.90 19.44 -5.76
N ASN A 36 18.60 18.30 -5.85
CA ASN A 36 20.01 18.19 -5.48
C ASN A 36 20.92 19.07 -6.35
N SER A 37 20.56 19.29 -7.62
CA SER A 37 21.31 20.17 -8.53
C SER A 37 21.06 21.65 -8.27
N SER A 38 19.87 22.00 -7.76
CA SER A 38 19.50 23.38 -7.45
C SER A 38 20.12 23.86 -6.13
N SER A 39 20.40 22.94 -5.20
CA SER A 39 20.95 23.22 -3.88
C SER A 39 22.08 22.23 -3.54
N PRO A 40 23.30 22.45 -4.05
CA PRO A 40 24.39 21.48 -3.96
C PRO A 40 24.83 21.18 -2.51
N ASP A 41 24.63 22.14 -1.60
CA ASP A 41 24.96 22.04 -0.18
C ASP A 41 23.84 21.42 0.67
N GLU A 42 22.60 21.35 0.15
CA GLU A 42 21.40 20.87 0.85
C GLU A 42 20.73 19.72 0.07
N LYS A 43 21.48 18.63 -0.09
CA LYS A 43 20.97 17.45 -0.80
C LYS A 43 19.90 16.73 0.02
N ILE A 44 18.94 16.14 -0.69
CA ILE A 44 17.95 15.23 -0.11
C ILE A 44 18.67 14.02 0.48
N SER A 45 18.57 13.87 1.79
CA SER A 45 19.13 12.75 2.56
C SER A 45 18.08 11.70 2.95
N CYS A 46 16.79 12.05 2.91
CA CYS A 46 15.70 11.16 3.30
C CYS A 46 14.45 11.40 2.45
N VAL A 47 13.77 10.31 2.10
CA VAL A 47 12.50 10.28 1.38
C VAL A 47 11.47 9.60 2.27
N ILE A 48 10.46 10.36 2.69
CA ILE A 48 9.33 9.85 3.47
C ILE A 48 8.16 9.64 2.52
N ALA A 49 7.57 8.44 2.52
CA ALA A 49 6.47 8.12 1.63
C ALA A 49 5.42 7.21 2.24
N ASP A 50 4.24 7.24 1.65
CA ASP A 50 3.15 6.34 2.01
C ASP A 50 3.55 4.88 1.78
N ILE A 51 3.11 3.96 2.63
CA ILE A 51 3.36 2.51 2.50
C ILE A 51 2.88 1.94 1.16
N THR A 52 1.85 2.52 0.55
CA THR A 52 1.36 2.20 -0.80
C THR A 52 2.34 2.64 -1.90
N MET A 53 3.27 3.54 -1.59
CA MET A 53 4.36 3.98 -2.45
C MET A 53 5.67 3.23 -2.16
N GLY A 54 5.66 2.11 -1.42
CA GLY A 54 6.88 1.36 -1.09
C GLY A 54 7.77 0.97 -2.29
N TRP A 55 7.23 0.96 -3.52
CA TRP A 55 7.97 0.74 -4.76
C TRP A 55 9.06 1.80 -5.05
N ILE A 56 9.01 2.99 -4.43
CA ILE A 56 10.04 4.01 -4.63
C ILE A 56 11.31 3.80 -3.78
N SER A 57 11.30 2.82 -2.88
CA SER A 57 12.43 2.53 -1.98
C SER A 57 13.73 2.29 -2.73
N GLU A 58 13.69 1.51 -3.81
CA GLU A 58 14.88 1.21 -4.62
C GLU A 58 15.43 2.49 -5.29
N THR A 59 14.56 3.35 -5.77
CA THR A 59 14.95 4.63 -6.38
C THR A 59 15.60 5.56 -5.36
N ALA A 60 15.01 5.71 -4.18
CA ALA A 60 15.59 6.52 -3.11
C ALA A 60 16.99 6.02 -2.69
N GLY A 61 17.15 4.70 -2.55
CA GLY A 61 18.44 4.07 -2.23
C GLY A 61 19.52 4.32 -3.30
N LYS A 62 19.17 4.26 -4.59
CA LYS A 62 20.10 4.60 -5.68
C LYS A 62 20.58 6.05 -5.64
N MET A 63 19.76 6.94 -5.09
CA MET A 63 20.09 8.36 -4.93
C MET A 63 20.85 8.67 -3.63
N GLY A 64 21.16 7.64 -2.82
CA GLY A 64 21.83 7.81 -1.53
C GLY A 64 20.93 8.39 -0.44
N ALA A 65 19.60 8.39 -0.63
CA ALA A 65 18.64 8.87 0.36
C ALA A 65 18.09 7.71 1.20
N GLU A 66 17.96 7.93 2.50
CA GLU A 66 17.22 7.05 3.40
C GLU A 66 15.75 6.97 2.96
N PHE A 67 15.12 5.81 3.08
CA PHE A 67 13.72 5.63 2.74
C PHE A 67 12.90 5.24 3.96
N VAL A 68 11.91 6.07 4.29
CA VAL A 68 11.02 5.88 5.43
C VAL A 68 9.59 5.76 4.93
N VAL A 69 8.89 4.70 5.35
CA VAL A 69 7.47 4.52 5.06
C VAL A 69 6.61 4.96 6.23
N PHE A 70 5.49 5.61 5.93
CA PHE A 70 4.42 5.87 6.89
C PHE A 70 3.09 5.34 6.36
N SER A 71 2.17 5.00 7.28
CA SER A 71 0.83 4.51 6.96
C SER A 71 -0.19 5.56 7.39
N PRO A 72 -0.88 6.25 6.47
CA PRO A 72 -1.98 7.14 6.85
C PRO A 72 -3.17 6.43 7.50
N PRO A 73 -3.54 5.19 7.12
CA PRO A 73 -4.56 4.44 7.85
C PRO A 73 -4.12 4.16 9.30
N SER A 74 -5.09 4.12 10.21
CA SER A 74 -4.84 3.73 11.61
C SER A 74 -4.25 2.33 11.70
N ALA A 75 -3.52 2.04 12.78
CA ALA A 75 -2.97 0.70 13.04
C ALA A 75 -4.07 -0.39 13.03
N ALA A 76 -5.28 -0.06 13.49
CA ALA A 76 -6.43 -0.96 13.45
C ALA A 76 -6.88 -1.25 12.01
N ALA A 77 -6.95 -0.23 11.14
CA ALA A 77 -7.29 -0.42 9.74
C ALA A 77 -6.23 -1.27 9.02
N LEU A 78 -4.94 -1.01 9.27
CA LEU A 78 -3.85 -1.79 8.71
C LEU A 78 -3.87 -3.25 9.20
N ALA A 79 -4.16 -3.47 10.48
CA ALA A 79 -4.33 -4.79 11.06
C ALA A 79 -5.49 -5.54 10.38
N VAL A 80 -6.65 -4.91 10.21
CA VAL A 80 -7.80 -5.52 9.52
C VAL A 80 -7.40 -5.90 8.09
N ILE A 81 -6.80 -4.99 7.32
CA ILE A 81 -6.37 -5.26 5.93
C ILE A 81 -5.39 -6.44 5.88
N SER A 82 -4.45 -6.51 6.83
CA SER A 82 -3.47 -7.61 6.92
C SER A 82 -4.11 -8.97 7.25
N HIS A 83 -5.29 -8.96 7.89
CA HIS A 83 -6.03 -10.16 8.27
C HIS A 83 -7.13 -10.54 7.27
N ILE A 84 -7.44 -9.71 6.28
CA ILE A 84 -8.40 -10.02 5.20
C ILE A 84 -8.20 -11.43 4.61
N PRO A 85 -6.99 -11.92 4.24
CA PRO A 85 -6.86 -13.27 3.70
C PRO A 85 -7.35 -14.34 4.68
N LYS A 86 -7.02 -14.20 5.97
CA LYS A 86 -7.47 -15.12 7.02
C LYS A 86 -8.97 -15.02 7.26
N LEU A 87 -9.56 -13.84 7.11
CA LEU A 87 -11.01 -13.62 7.19
C LEU A 87 -11.75 -14.26 6.01
N LEU A 88 -11.19 -14.17 4.80
CA LEU A 88 -11.73 -14.81 3.61
C LEU A 88 -11.61 -16.33 3.67
N GLU A 89 -10.49 -16.87 4.17
CA GLU A 89 -10.28 -18.31 4.37
C GLU A 89 -11.24 -18.93 5.38
N LYS A 90 -11.62 -18.19 6.43
CA LYS A 90 -12.60 -18.65 7.42
C LYS A 90 -14.03 -18.71 6.89
N GLY A 91 -14.28 -18.14 5.71
CA GLY A 91 -15.62 -17.94 5.17
C GLY A 91 -16.40 -16.90 5.95
N ILE A 92 -17.27 -16.17 5.27
CA ILE A 92 -18.36 -15.48 5.96
C ILE A 92 -19.27 -16.60 6.48
N PRO A 93 -19.64 -16.65 7.78
CA PRO A 93 -20.63 -17.60 8.24
C PRO A 93 -21.87 -17.41 7.37
N ASP A 94 -22.31 -18.49 6.73
CA ASP A 94 -23.50 -18.51 5.90
C ASP A 94 -24.68 -18.04 6.77
N GLN A 95 -25.03 -16.76 6.66
CA GLN A 95 -26.21 -16.19 7.28
C GLN A 95 -27.42 -16.59 6.43
N ASN A 96 -27.63 -17.89 6.28
CA ASN A 96 -28.96 -18.44 6.12
C ASN A 96 -29.68 -18.25 7.46
N VAL A 97 -29.92 -17.00 7.83
CA VAL A 97 -30.96 -16.68 8.79
C VAL A 97 -32.22 -17.12 8.09
N ASN A 98 -32.71 -18.30 8.46
CA ASN A 98 -34.05 -18.72 8.10
C ASN A 98 -34.99 -17.78 8.86
N ILE A 99 -35.36 -16.66 8.24
CA ILE A 99 -36.34 -15.70 8.76
C ILE A 99 -37.72 -16.33 8.55
N ILE A 100 -37.99 -17.40 9.29
CA ILE A 100 -39.31 -17.98 9.48
C ILE A 100 -39.25 -18.70 10.81
N ASP A 101 -39.41 -17.95 11.90
CA ASP A 101 -39.90 -18.45 13.21
C ASP A 101 -40.30 -17.30 14.16
N TYR A 102 -40.64 -16.11 13.62
CA TYR A 102 -41.15 -14.98 14.42
C TYR A 102 -42.58 -14.60 14.04
N TYR A 103 -43.48 -15.58 13.93
CA TYR A 103 -44.93 -15.41 14.12
C TYR A 103 -45.52 -16.77 14.49
N GLY A 104 -45.40 -17.13 15.76
CA GLY A 104 -46.21 -18.14 16.44
C GLY A 104 -47.07 -17.44 17.48
#